data_AF-A0AAD5ICE3-F1
#
_entry.id   AF-A0AAD5ICE3-F1
#
_cell.length_a   1.000
_cell.length_b   1.000
_cell.length_c   1.000
_cell.angle_alpha   90.00
_cell.angle_beta   90.00
_cell.angle_gamma   90.00
#
_symmetry.space_group_name_H-M   'P 1'
#
loop_
_entity.id
_entity.type
_entity.pdbx_description
1 polymer ?
#
loop_
_entity_poly.entity_id
_entity_poly.type
_entity_poly.pdbx_seq_one_letter_code
_entity_poly.pdbx_strand_id
1 'polypeptide(L)'
;MSMWKDLSDMWDVSTLYTQLVLEIVLPAVRIFGINTWDVRDPEPMLRFLESWDKLIPPSVLHTILDTIVMPKLSSAVDSWDPRQETVTIRLLVHPWLPILGQKSESLCHSICKKLSNVLDGWHTSGLFAHIILSPWKTMFSSANWEQLMCRYIVPKLQVALQELQINPANQKIDEFCLVMSWISVVPMHLMVYLTERFFFAKWLQVLYHWLSTTPDFEQIHNWYLGWKGLIPQELLANENIRAQLNIGLNMMSQAADGLKVVMMEQWPLEAHQQKAAAAEARKEGAAKLTLKEGAAYAQKNKLLFKPKPGRMHNVQQIHGFDNIALGGLSKSNGVCQKGRRMDPSNTRHFAEDAQ
;
A
#
# COMPACT_ATOMS: atom_id res chain seq x y z
N MET A 1 -27.59 1.40 5.21
CA MET A 1 -26.93 1.19 6.52
C MET A 1 -27.32 -0.21 6.94
N SER A 2 -26.42 -1.18 6.74
CA SER A 2 -26.75 -2.59 6.86
C SER A 2 -26.77 -3.01 8.33
N MET A 3 -27.92 -3.55 8.77
CA MET A 3 -28.24 -3.93 10.15
C MET A 3 -27.47 -5.16 10.66
N TRP A 4 -26.60 -5.78 9.85
CA TRP A 4 -25.88 -6.99 10.25
C TRP A 4 -24.85 -6.77 11.38
N LYS A 5 -24.49 -5.51 11.68
CA LYS A 5 -23.51 -5.17 12.73
C LYS A 5 -24.10 -5.02 14.13
N ASP A 6 -25.38 -4.72 14.25
CA ASP A 6 -25.99 -4.34 15.55
C ASP A 6 -26.71 -5.50 16.25
N LEU A 7 -26.79 -6.69 15.64
CA LEU A 7 -27.56 -7.82 16.17
C LEU A 7 -26.76 -8.83 16.99
N SER A 8 -25.47 -8.57 17.24
CA SER A 8 -24.61 -9.46 18.03
C SER A 8 -24.95 -9.52 19.52
N ASP A 9 -25.71 -8.54 20.05
CA ASP A 9 -25.84 -8.34 21.50
C ASP A 9 -27.23 -8.62 22.10
N MET A 10 -28.25 -9.03 21.33
CA MET A 10 -29.62 -9.13 21.87
C MET A 10 -30.22 -10.53 22.03
N TRP A 11 -29.63 -11.59 21.49
CA TRP A 11 -30.12 -12.96 21.73
C TRP A 11 -28.99 -13.89 22.13
N ASP A 12 -28.90 -14.09 23.45
CA ASP A 12 -28.13 -15.13 24.09
C ASP A 12 -28.54 -16.52 23.55
N VAL A 13 -27.57 -17.41 23.66
CA VAL A 13 -27.40 -18.72 23.05
C VAL A 13 -28.62 -19.66 23.22
N SER A 14 -29.04 -20.31 22.12
CA SER A 14 -29.94 -21.48 22.08
C SER A 14 -31.42 -21.25 22.48
N THR A 15 -32.13 -20.36 21.79
CA THR A 15 -33.60 -20.36 21.83
C THR A 15 -34.15 -21.59 21.09
N LEU A 16 -35.27 -22.17 21.57
CA LEU A 16 -36.01 -23.23 20.86
C LEU A 16 -36.29 -22.86 19.40
N TYR A 17 -36.49 -21.56 19.14
CA TYR A 17 -36.61 -21.02 17.79
C TYR A 17 -35.35 -21.25 16.95
N THR A 18 -34.17 -21.00 17.49
CA THR A 18 -32.89 -21.27 16.80
C THR A 18 -32.75 -22.73 16.44
N GLN A 19 -33.10 -23.64 17.37
CA GLN A 19 -33.09 -25.08 17.10
C GLN A 19 -34.09 -25.46 16.01
N LEU A 20 -35.31 -24.92 16.05
CA LEU A 20 -36.32 -25.17 15.02
C LEU A 20 -35.86 -24.71 13.63
N VAL A 21 -35.24 -23.54 13.53
CA VAL A 21 -34.71 -23.03 12.25
C VAL A 21 -33.51 -23.88 11.80
N LEU A 22 -32.63 -24.32 12.70
CA LEU A 22 -31.52 -25.23 12.38
C LEU A 22 -31.98 -26.61 11.90
N GLU A 23 -33.05 -27.16 12.46
CA GLU A 23 -33.53 -28.51 12.11
C GLU A 23 -34.41 -28.52 10.86
N ILE A 24 -35.15 -27.44 10.59
CA ILE A 24 -36.12 -27.41 9.48
C ILE A 24 -35.60 -26.59 8.29
N VAL A 25 -35.15 -25.36 8.54
CA VAL A 25 -34.81 -24.41 7.47
C VAL A 25 -33.42 -24.69 6.92
N LEU A 26 -32.42 -24.90 7.79
CA LEU A 26 -31.05 -25.14 7.36
C LEU A 26 -30.91 -26.36 6.41
N PRO A 27 -31.55 -27.53 6.64
CA PRO A 27 -31.46 -28.64 5.70
C PRO A 27 -32.08 -28.32 4.33
N ALA A 28 -33.22 -27.61 4.29
CA ALA A 28 -33.84 -27.18 3.04
C ALA A 28 -32.93 -26.21 2.26
N VAL A 29 -32.36 -25.21 2.96
CA VAL A 29 -31.42 -24.25 2.37
C VAL A 29 -30.14 -24.97 1.92
N ARG A 30 -29.67 -25.97 2.66
CA ARG A 30 -28.52 -26.80 2.27
C ARG A 30 -28.80 -27.60 1.01
N ILE A 31 -29.95 -28.25 0.91
CA ILE A 31 -30.34 -29.02 -0.29
C ILE A 31 -30.40 -28.10 -1.51
N PHE A 32 -31.07 -26.95 -1.39
CA PHE A 32 -31.12 -25.95 -2.47
C PHE A 32 -29.74 -25.41 -2.82
N GLY A 33 -28.98 -25.00 -1.81
CA GLY A 33 -27.66 -24.41 -1.94
C GLY A 33 -26.65 -25.34 -2.60
N ILE A 34 -26.69 -26.64 -2.31
CA ILE A 34 -25.79 -27.63 -2.89
C ILE A 34 -26.26 -28.03 -4.29
N ASN A 35 -27.53 -28.38 -4.46
CA ASN A 35 -28.02 -29.07 -5.66
C ASN A 35 -28.57 -28.15 -6.75
N THR A 36 -29.05 -26.94 -6.41
CA THR A 36 -29.84 -26.11 -7.32
C THR A 36 -29.24 -24.74 -7.54
N TRP A 37 -28.73 -24.09 -6.48
CA TRP A 37 -28.19 -22.75 -6.58
C TRP A 37 -26.86 -22.71 -7.34
N ASP A 38 -26.76 -21.90 -8.39
CA ASP A 38 -25.49 -21.62 -9.08
C ASP A 38 -24.82 -20.38 -8.48
N VAL A 39 -23.53 -20.46 -8.16
CA VAL A 39 -22.74 -19.35 -7.61
C VAL A 39 -22.57 -18.22 -8.62
N ARG A 40 -22.64 -18.52 -9.92
CA ARG A 40 -22.58 -17.53 -10.99
C ARG A 40 -23.82 -16.63 -11.04
N ASP A 41 -24.94 -17.09 -10.48
CA ASP A 41 -26.15 -16.31 -10.25
C ASP A 41 -26.37 -16.12 -8.73
N PRO A 42 -25.82 -15.06 -8.13
CA PRO A 42 -25.92 -14.87 -6.68
C PRO A 42 -27.33 -14.47 -6.22
N GLU A 43 -28.19 -13.97 -7.13
CA GLU A 43 -29.48 -13.36 -6.81
C GLU A 43 -30.44 -14.28 -6.05
N PRO A 44 -30.64 -15.57 -6.39
CA PRO A 44 -31.60 -16.43 -5.69
C PRO A 44 -31.28 -16.63 -4.22
N MET A 45 -30.00 -16.80 -3.88
CA MET A 45 -29.56 -16.97 -2.50
C MET A 45 -29.53 -15.63 -1.75
N LEU A 46 -29.13 -14.54 -2.40
CA LEU A 46 -29.16 -13.20 -1.80
C LEU A 46 -30.59 -12.79 -1.46
N ARG A 47 -31.55 -12.98 -2.39
CA ARG A 47 -32.98 -12.72 -2.17
C ARG A 47 -33.54 -13.49 -0.98
N PHE A 48 -33.13 -14.75 -0.83
CA PHE A 48 -33.51 -15.55 0.33
C PHE A 48 -32.99 -14.92 1.63
N LEU A 49 -31.69 -14.60 1.70
CA LEU A 49 -31.07 -14.00 2.88
C LEU A 49 -31.66 -12.62 3.22
N GLU A 50 -31.97 -11.79 2.23
CA GLU A 50 -32.60 -10.49 2.41
C GLU A 50 -34.05 -10.63 2.91
N SER A 51 -34.82 -11.55 2.33
CA SER A 51 -36.21 -11.78 2.73
C SER A 51 -36.33 -12.37 4.13
N TRP A 52 -35.29 -13.08 4.57
CA TRP A 52 -35.23 -13.75 5.87
C TRP A 52 -34.31 -13.05 6.88
N ASP A 53 -33.81 -11.86 6.59
CA ASP A 53 -32.88 -11.09 7.43
C ASP A 53 -33.36 -10.97 8.89
N LYS A 54 -34.66 -10.67 9.07
CA LYS A 54 -35.27 -10.51 10.40
C LYS A 54 -35.75 -11.82 11.04
N LEU A 55 -35.74 -12.93 10.30
CA LEU A 55 -36.28 -14.23 10.71
C LEU A 55 -35.19 -15.23 11.05
N ILE A 56 -34.03 -15.16 10.40
CA ILE A 56 -32.93 -16.09 10.64
C ILE A 56 -32.13 -15.63 11.86
N PRO A 57 -31.98 -16.47 12.90
CA PRO A 57 -31.08 -16.16 14.00
C PRO A 57 -29.64 -16.02 13.50
N PRO A 58 -28.84 -15.08 14.06
CA PRO A 58 -27.47 -14.82 13.59
C PRO A 58 -26.56 -16.06 13.53
N SER A 59 -26.72 -16.99 14.48
CA SER A 59 -25.97 -18.26 14.51
C SER A 59 -26.29 -19.17 13.32
N VAL A 60 -27.55 -19.23 12.90
CA VAL A 60 -27.98 -20.00 11.72
C VAL A 60 -27.48 -19.33 10.45
N LEU A 61 -27.56 -18.00 10.36
CA LEU A 61 -27.00 -17.25 9.24
C LEU A 61 -25.51 -17.55 9.07
N HIS A 62 -24.73 -17.48 10.15
CA HIS A 62 -23.31 -17.85 10.10
C HIS A 62 -23.09 -19.29 9.63
N THR A 63 -23.94 -20.23 10.06
CA THR A 63 -23.90 -21.62 9.60
C THR A 63 -24.20 -21.76 8.11
N ILE A 64 -25.19 -21.02 7.58
CA ILE A 64 -25.51 -20.98 6.15
C ILE A 64 -24.33 -20.42 5.36
N LEU A 65 -23.79 -19.28 5.80
CA LEU A 65 -22.65 -18.65 5.15
C LEU A 65 -21.42 -19.58 5.13
N ASP A 66 -21.12 -20.25 6.25
CA ASP A 66 -19.91 -21.07 6.38
C ASP A 66 -20.02 -22.45 5.72
N THR A 67 -21.21 -23.05 5.71
CA THR A 67 -21.37 -24.42 5.21
C THR A 67 -21.92 -24.52 3.79
N ILE A 68 -22.50 -23.44 3.26
CA ILE A 68 -23.13 -23.44 1.93
C ILE A 68 -22.47 -22.39 1.04
N VAL A 69 -22.47 -21.13 1.44
CA VAL A 69 -22.01 -20.02 0.58
C VAL A 69 -20.49 -20.03 0.41
N MET A 70 -19.74 -20.01 1.51
CA MET A 70 -18.28 -19.94 1.50
C MET A 70 -17.62 -21.12 0.76
N PRO A 71 -18.01 -22.39 0.95
CA PRO A 71 -17.39 -23.50 0.22
C PRO A 71 -17.59 -23.39 -1.29
N LYS A 72 -18.76 -22.93 -1.74
CA LYS A 72 -19.06 -22.76 -3.16
C LYS A 72 -18.34 -21.54 -3.76
N LEU A 73 -18.29 -20.42 -3.04
CA LEU A 73 -17.50 -19.25 -3.44
C LEU A 73 -16.01 -19.59 -3.53
N SER A 74 -15.46 -20.26 -2.52
CA SER A 74 -14.06 -20.69 -2.52
C SER A 74 -13.76 -21.64 -3.67
N SER A 75 -14.62 -22.65 -3.92
CA SER A 75 -14.46 -23.57 -5.04
C SER A 75 -14.52 -22.86 -6.40
N ALA A 76 -15.41 -21.87 -6.56
CA ALA A 76 -15.48 -21.06 -7.78
C ALA A 76 -14.23 -20.19 -7.95
N VAL A 77 -13.70 -19.57 -6.89
CA VAL A 77 -12.44 -18.84 -6.91
C VAL A 77 -11.25 -19.78 -7.21
N ASP A 78 -11.25 -20.99 -6.67
CA ASP A 78 -10.18 -21.98 -6.84
C ASP A 78 -10.15 -22.58 -8.25
N SER A 79 -11.31 -22.76 -8.89
CA SER A 79 -11.42 -23.21 -10.29
C SER A 79 -11.24 -22.09 -11.31
N TRP A 80 -11.37 -20.82 -10.88
CA TRP A 80 -11.22 -19.66 -11.75
C TRP A 80 -9.77 -19.44 -12.21
N ASP A 81 -9.60 -19.14 -13.51
CA ASP A 81 -8.33 -18.73 -14.15
C ASP A 81 -8.40 -17.24 -14.56
N PRO A 82 -7.53 -16.37 -14.00
CA PRO A 82 -7.48 -14.95 -14.35
C PRO A 82 -7.11 -14.65 -15.81
N ARG A 83 -6.55 -15.62 -16.54
CA ARG A 83 -6.15 -15.44 -17.95
C ARG A 83 -7.32 -15.53 -18.93
N GLN A 84 -8.37 -16.26 -18.55
CA GLN A 84 -9.50 -16.58 -19.43
C GLN A 84 -10.76 -15.79 -19.06
N GLU A 85 -10.98 -15.55 -17.76
CA GLU A 85 -12.17 -14.86 -17.26
C GLU A 85 -11.73 -13.77 -16.29
N THR A 86 -12.11 -12.50 -16.50
CA THR A 86 -11.79 -11.41 -15.56
C THR A 86 -13.03 -10.77 -14.97
N VAL A 87 -14.08 -10.61 -15.77
CA VAL A 87 -15.31 -9.93 -15.36
C VAL A 87 -16.19 -10.81 -14.47
N THR A 88 -16.26 -12.11 -14.77
CA THR A 88 -17.22 -13.03 -14.14
C THR A 88 -16.97 -13.25 -12.65
N ILE A 89 -15.70 -13.31 -12.22
CA ILE A 89 -15.37 -13.55 -10.81
C ILE A 89 -15.66 -12.32 -9.93
N ARG A 90 -15.54 -11.10 -10.48
CA ARG A 90 -15.89 -9.87 -9.77
C ARG A 90 -17.40 -9.81 -9.51
N LEU A 91 -18.20 -10.15 -10.51
CA LEU A 91 -19.66 -10.25 -10.39
C LEU A 91 -20.08 -11.34 -9.41
N LEU A 92 -19.30 -12.42 -9.30
CA LEU A 92 -19.51 -13.49 -8.35
C LEU A 92 -19.24 -13.06 -6.90
N VAL A 93 -18.18 -12.28 -6.64
CA VAL A 93 -17.74 -11.96 -5.26
C VAL A 93 -18.34 -10.65 -4.73
N HIS A 94 -18.49 -9.63 -5.59
CA HIS A 94 -18.92 -8.30 -5.17
C HIS A 94 -20.25 -8.27 -4.40
N PRO A 95 -21.30 -9.01 -4.82
CA PRO A 95 -22.59 -9.01 -4.11
C PRO A 95 -22.51 -9.58 -2.68
N TRP A 96 -21.50 -10.38 -2.37
CA TRP A 96 -21.33 -11.02 -1.06
C TRP A 96 -20.48 -10.20 -0.08
N LEU A 97 -19.72 -9.21 -0.56
CA LEU A 97 -18.88 -8.36 0.29
C LEU A 97 -19.63 -7.72 1.47
N PRO A 98 -20.87 -7.19 1.31
CA PRO A 98 -21.60 -6.58 2.41
C PRO A 98 -22.02 -7.58 3.50
N ILE A 99 -22.20 -8.86 3.16
CA ILE A 99 -22.75 -9.90 4.03
C ILE A 99 -21.63 -10.72 4.69
N LEU A 100 -20.54 -11.00 3.97
CA LEU A 100 -19.43 -11.82 4.46
C LEU A 100 -18.49 -11.09 5.43
N GLY A 101 -18.45 -9.75 5.39
CA GLY A 101 -17.60 -8.96 6.28
C GLY A 101 -16.14 -9.41 6.26
N GLN A 102 -15.60 -9.80 7.41
CA GLN A 102 -14.21 -10.27 7.55
C GLN A 102 -13.90 -11.53 6.72
N LYS A 103 -14.90 -12.39 6.47
CA LYS A 103 -14.69 -13.64 5.72
C LYS A 103 -14.34 -13.38 4.24
N SER A 104 -14.74 -12.23 3.68
CA SER A 104 -14.35 -11.88 2.31
C SER A 104 -12.85 -11.61 2.17
N GLU A 105 -12.14 -11.29 3.25
CA GLU A 105 -10.67 -11.10 3.19
C GLU A 105 -9.96 -12.37 2.74
N SER A 106 -10.45 -13.54 3.16
CA SER A 106 -9.89 -14.84 2.73
C SER A 106 -10.05 -15.07 1.23
N LEU A 107 -11.23 -14.76 0.67
CA LEU A 107 -11.51 -14.83 -0.77
C LEU A 107 -10.63 -13.84 -1.54
N CYS A 108 -10.55 -12.60 -1.07
CA CYS A 108 -9.67 -11.58 -1.63
C CYS A 108 -8.21 -12.02 -1.60
N HIS A 109 -7.75 -12.69 -0.54
CA HIS A 109 -6.39 -13.22 -0.45
C HIS A 109 -6.13 -14.32 -1.48
N SER A 110 -7.07 -15.27 -1.65
CA SER A 110 -6.96 -16.33 -2.66
C SER A 110 -6.93 -15.77 -4.09
N ILE A 111 -7.78 -14.78 -4.37
CA ILE A 111 -7.79 -14.05 -5.65
C ILE A 111 -6.46 -13.33 -5.85
N CYS A 112 -5.98 -12.59 -4.85
CA CYS A 112 -4.68 -11.92 -4.86
C CYS A 112 -3.55 -12.89 -5.20
N LYS A 113 -3.54 -14.08 -4.59
CA LYS A 113 -2.52 -15.11 -4.83
C LYS A 113 -2.57 -15.62 -6.27
N LYS A 114 -3.77 -15.85 -6.82
CA LYS A 114 -3.94 -16.25 -8.22
C LYS A 114 -3.50 -15.16 -9.19
N LEU A 115 -3.90 -13.92 -8.96
CA LEU A 115 -3.43 -12.76 -9.72
C LEU A 115 -1.91 -12.64 -9.65
N SER A 116 -1.33 -12.76 -8.44
CA SER A 116 0.11 -12.73 -8.22
C SER A 116 0.85 -13.79 -9.04
N ASN A 117 0.35 -15.03 -9.07
CA ASN A 117 0.95 -16.10 -9.87
C ASN A 117 0.87 -15.82 -11.38
N VAL A 118 -0.25 -15.25 -11.86
CA VAL A 118 -0.38 -14.85 -13.26
C VAL A 118 0.60 -13.71 -13.59
N LEU A 119 0.75 -12.76 -12.68
CA LEU A 119 1.65 -11.63 -12.84
C LEU A 119 3.12 -12.01 -12.73
N ASP A 120 3.48 -13.05 -11.98
CA ASP A 120 4.86 -13.51 -11.83
C ASP A 120 5.46 -13.89 -13.19
N GLY A 121 4.74 -14.72 -13.95
CA GLY A 121 5.12 -15.13 -15.31
C GLY A 121 4.80 -14.13 -16.43
N TRP A 122 4.27 -12.95 -16.11
CA TRP A 122 3.84 -11.98 -17.13
C TRP A 122 5.03 -11.14 -17.67
N HIS A 123 5.03 -10.82 -18.97
CA HIS A 123 6.05 -9.97 -19.61
C HIS A 123 5.46 -8.61 -20.04
N THR A 124 6.23 -7.53 -19.88
CA THR A 124 5.79 -6.12 -19.93
C THR A 124 5.15 -5.68 -21.24
N SER A 125 5.46 -6.36 -22.33
CA SER A 125 4.99 -6.03 -23.69
C SER A 125 3.55 -6.45 -23.98
N GLY A 126 2.87 -7.18 -23.09
CA GLY A 126 1.47 -7.54 -23.26
C GLY A 126 0.52 -6.44 -22.76
N LEU A 127 0.12 -5.50 -23.62
CA LEU A 127 -0.81 -4.36 -23.38
C LEU A 127 -2.16 -4.67 -22.67
N PHE A 128 -2.37 -5.85 -22.09
CA PHE A 128 -3.61 -6.31 -21.48
C PHE A 128 -3.56 -6.44 -19.94
N ALA A 129 -2.39 -6.41 -19.29
CA ALA A 129 -2.35 -6.62 -17.83
C ALA A 129 -2.97 -5.47 -17.03
N HIS A 130 -2.84 -4.22 -17.50
CA HIS A 130 -3.52 -3.09 -16.87
C HIS A 130 -5.06 -3.20 -17.03
N ILE A 131 -5.56 -3.77 -18.13
CA ILE A 131 -6.99 -4.06 -18.36
C ILE A 131 -7.47 -5.16 -17.41
N ILE A 132 -6.68 -6.22 -17.25
CA ILE A 132 -6.98 -7.33 -16.33
C ILE A 132 -7.01 -6.83 -14.89
N LEU A 133 -6.11 -5.93 -14.51
CA LEU A 133 -5.92 -5.47 -13.14
C LEU A 133 -6.82 -4.30 -12.73
N SER A 134 -7.16 -3.39 -13.65
CA SER A 134 -7.98 -2.21 -13.37
C SER A 134 -9.28 -2.51 -12.58
N PRO A 135 -10.08 -3.54 -12.93
CA PRO A 135 -11.31 -3.89 -12.20
C PRO A 135 -11.09 -4.30 -10.74
N TRP A 136 -9.87 -4.72 -10.38
CA TRP A 136 -9.54 -5.21 -9.04
C TRP A 136 -9.06 -4.11 -8.10
N LYS A 137 -8.64 -2.97 -8.62
CA LYS A 137 -8.17 -1.81 -7.83
C LYS A 137 -9.21 -1.38 -6.79
N THR A 138 -10.50 -1.50 -7.09
CA THR A 138 -11.59 -1.11 -6.19
C THR A 138 -11.96 -2.19 -5.16
N MET A 139 -11.55 -3.45 -5.37
CA MET A 139 -11.86 -4.56 -4.45
C MET A 139 -10.84 -4.69 -3.33
N PHE A 140 -9.59 -4.29 -3.57
CA PHE A 140 -8.51 -4.39 -2.60
C PHE A 140 -8.37 -3.12 -1.76
N SER A 141 -7.90 -3.29 -0.51
CA SER A 141 -7.45 -2.15 0.28
C SER A 141 -6.26 -1.48 -0.40
N SER A 142 -6.11 -0.16 -0.23
CA SER A 142 -5.01 0.60 -0.82
C SER A 142 -3.64 -0.01 -0.49
N ALA A 143 -3.46 -0.50 0.73
CA ALA A 143 -2.20 -1.12 1.18
C ALA A 143 -1.91 -2.45 0.46
N ASN A 144 -2.91 -3.33 0.33
CA ASN A 144 -2.73 -4.61 -0.34
C ASN A 144 -2.49 -4.42 -1.84
N TRP A 145 -3.17 -3.44 -2.45
CA TRP A 145 -2.96 -3.08 -3.84
C TRP A 145 -1.54 -2.57 -4.09
N GLU A 146 -1.07 -1.65 -3.25
CA GLU A 146 0.28 -1.11 -3.33
C GLU A 146 1.35 -2.21 -3.19
N GLN A 147 1.20 -3.11 -2.23
CA GLN A 147 2.14 -4.23 -2.04
C GLN A 147 2.20 -5.14 -3.28
N LEU A 148 1.06 -5.41 -3.91
CA LEU A 148 0.98 -6.20 -5.14
C LEU A 148 1.67 -5.49 -6.31
N MET A 149 1.43 -4.19 -6.48
CA MET A 149 2.10 -3.37 -7.50
C MET A 149 3.62 -3.34 -7.30
N CYS A 150 4.07 -3.07 -6.07
CA CYS A 150 5.49 -3.02 -5.70
C CYS A 150 6.21 -4.35 -5.96
N ARG A 151 5.54 -5.48 -5.75
CA ARG A 151 6.16 -6.80 -5.89
C ARG A 151 6.26 -7.27 -7.34
N TYR A 152 5.21 -7.06 -8.13
CA TYR A 152 5.09 -7.72 -9.44
C TYR A 152 5.18 -6.78 -10.65
N ILE A 153 4.72 -5.54 -10.50
CA ILE A 153 4.62 -4.59 -11.62
C ILE A 153 5.79 -3.61 -11.62
N VAL A 154 6.04 -2.94 -10.50
CA VAL A 154 7.09 -1.91 -10.35
C VAL A 154 8.47 -2.40 -10.78
N PRO A 155 8.94 -3.62 -10.42
CA PRO A 155 10.27 -4.08 -10.85
C PRO A 155 10.36 -4.22 -12.37
N LYS A 156 9.26 -4.60 -13.03
CA LYS A 156 9.23 -4.78 -14.49
C LYS A 156 9.18 -3.44 -15.22
N LEU A 157 8.42 -2.48 -14.70
CA LEU A 157 8.42 -1.10 -15.22
C LEU A 157 9.78 -0.44 -15.02
N GLN A 158 10.44 -0.71 -13.89
CA GLN A 158 11.80 -0.26 -13.65
C GLN A 158 12.77 -0.80 -14.71
N VAL A 159 12.73 -2.10 -15.02
CA VAL A 159 13.57 -2.68 -16.09
C VAL A 159 13.30 -2.01 -17.43
N ALA A 160 12.03 -1.81 -17.80
CA ALA A 160 11.67 -1.10 -19.04
C ALA A 160 12.26 0.33 -19.11
N LEU A 161 12.21 1.09 -18.01
CA LEU A 161 12.85 2.42 -17.94
C LEU A 161 14.38 2.34 -17.90
N GLN A 162 14.96 1.27 -17.38
CA GLN A 162 16.41 1.03 -17.41
C GLN A 162 16.90 0.66 -18.81
N GLU A 163 16.09 -0.01 -19.62
CA GLU A 163 16.40 -0.34 -21.01
C GLU A 163 16.11 0.84 -21.97
N LEU A 164 15.24 1.77 -21.58
CA LEU A 164 14.95 2.99 -22.35
C LEU A 164 16.25 3.74 -22.68
N GLN A 165 16.49 3.92 -23.98
CA GLN A 165 17.58 4.71 -24.53
C GLN A 165 17.07 6.09 -24.93
N ILE A 166 17.60 7.12 -24.29
CA ILE A 166 17.29 8.51 -24.61
C ILE A 166 18.39 9.00 -25.56
N ASN A 167 18.04 9.12 -26.84
CA ASN A 167 18.96 9.54 -27.89
C ASN A 167 18.28 10.63 -28.73
N PRO A 168 18.76 11.88 -28.69
CA PRO A 168 18.19 12.97 -29.46
C PRO A 168 18.15 12.73 -30.98
N ALA A 169 19.11 11.97 -31.52
CA ALA A 169 19.20 11.69 -32.96
C ALA A 169 18.30 10.55 -33.43
N ASN A 170 17.86 9.66 -32.51
CA ASN A 170 17.01 8.51 -32.84
C ASN A 170 16.18 8.11 -31.62
N GLN A 171 15.15 8.90 -31.32
CA GLN A 171 14.37 8.73 -30.10
C GLN A 171 13.37 7.59 -30.23
N LYS A 172 13.51 6.57 -29.37
CA LYS A 172 12.50 5.53 -29.17
C LYS A 172 11.68 5.87 -27.93
N ILE A 173 10.35 5.81 -28.06
CA ILE A 173 9.41 6.19 -27.01
C ILE A 173 8.55 5.02 -26.51
N ASP A 174 8.70 3.85 -27.12
CA ASP A 174 7.84 2.69 -26.88
C ASP A 174 7.87 2.25 -25.42
N GLU A 175 9.05 2.12 -24.82
CA GLU A 175 9.21 1.73 -23.42
C GLU A 175 8.63 2.79 -22.46
N PHE A 176 8.76 4.06 -22.82
CA PHE A 176 8.20 5.16 -22.04
C PHE A 176 6.66 5.15 -22.09
N CYS A 177 6.08 5.05 -23.29
CA CYS A 177 4.63 4.96 -23.48
C CYS A 177 4.04 3.73 -22.79
N LEU A 178 4.74 2.59 -22.85
CA LEU A 178 4.37 1.39 -22.12
C LEU A 178 4.27 1.67 -20.62
N VAL A 179 5.27 2.31 -20.02
CA VAL A 179 5.24 2.64 -18.58
C VAL A 179 4.11 3.63 -18.27
N MET A 180 3.89 4.63 -19.11
CA MET A 180 2.82 5.62 -18.89
C MET A 180 1.41 5.01 -18.98
N SER A 181 1.22 3.89 -19.70
CA SER A 181 -0.07 3.17 -19.71
C SER A 181 -0.50 2.65 -18.33
N TRP A 182 0.43 2.53 -17.38
CA TRP A 182 0.17 2.04 -16.01
C TRP A 182 -0.26 3.12 -15.02
N ILE A 183 -0.32 4.39 -15.43
CA ILE A 183 -0.56 5.52 -14.53
C ILE A 183 -1.87 5.44 -13.75
N SER A 184 -2.91 4.84 -14.35
CA SER A 184 -4.23 4.69 -13.72
C SER A 184 -4.28 3.52 -12.73
N VAL A 185 -3.36 2.57 -12.83
CA VAL A 185 -3.36 1.31 -12.07
C VAL A 185 -2.37 1.35 -10.91
N VAL A 186 -1.16 1.87 -11.15
CA VAL A 186 -0.09 1.96 -10.15
C VAL A 186 -0.30 3.19 -9.26
N PRO A 187 -0.11 3.09 -7.94
CA PRO A 187 -0.14 4.24 -7.04
C PRO A 187 0.77 5.39 -7.49
N MET A 188 0.24 6.62 -7.39
CA MET A 188 0.87 7.82 -7.95
C MET A 188 2.30 8.05 -7.42
N HIS A 189 2.53 7.83 -6.13
CA HIS A 189 3.86 8.02 -5.52
C HIS A 189 4.91 7.06 -6.11
N LEU A 190 4.52 5.85 -6.49
CA LEU A 190 5.42 4.88 -7.13
C LEU A 190 5.73 5.28 -8.58
N MET A 191 4.74 5.80 -9.32
CA MET A 191 4.95 6.31 -10.68
C MET A 191 5.87 7.53 -10.69
N VAL A 192 5.71 8.44 -9.73
CA VAL A 192 6.63 9.58 -9.54
C VAL A 192 8.04 9.08 -9.25
N TYR A 193 8.19 8.16 -8.29
CA TYR A 193 9.49 7.57 -7.95
C TYR A 193 10.18 6.89 -9.15
N LEU A 194 9.45 6.10 -9.93
CA LEU A 194 9.98 5.42 -11.11
C LEU A 194 10.46 6.43 -12.16
N THR A 195 9.64 7.44 -12.44
CA THR A 195 9.92 8.44 -13.47
C THR A 195 11.08 9.33 -13.05
N GLU A 196 11.11 9.79 -11.81
CA GLU A 196 12.21 10.59 -11.26
C GLU A 196 13.54 9.83 -11.30
N ARG A 197 13.54 8.57 -10.83
CA ARG A 197 14.78 7.82 -10.64
C ARG A 197 15.35 7.24 -11.93
N PHE A 198 14.52 6.72 -12.82
CA PHE A 198 14.99 5.95 -13.98
C PHE A 198 14.88 6.70 -15.30
N PHE A 199 13.91 7.60 -15.44
CA PHE A 199 13.76 8.43 -16.63
C PHE A 199 14.50 9.77 -16.52
N PHE A 200 14.14 10.61 -15.54
CA PHE A 200 14.70 11.97 -15.43
C PHE A 200 16.21 11.98 -15.22
N ALA A 201 16.75 11.02 -14.47
CA ALA A 201 18.20 10.86 -14.31
C ALA A 201 18.94 10.75 -15.66
N LYS A 202 18.43 9.93 -16.58
CA LYS A 202 19.01 9.78 -17.93
C LYS A 202 18.72 10.99 -18.81
N TRP A 203 17.48 11.47 -18.75
CA TRP A 203 17.01 12.58 -19.58
C TRP A 203 17.81 13.87 -19.32
N LEU A 204 18.03 14.21 -18.05
CA LEU A 204 18.85 15.36 -17.64
C LEU A 204 20.31 15.19 -18.03
N GLN A 205 20.88 13.98 -17.93
CA GLN A 205 22.25 13.71 -18.36
C GLN A 205 22.45 13.91 -19.85
N VAL A 206 21.52 13.43 -20.68
CA VAL A 206 21.55 13.63 -22.13
C VAL A 206 21.46 15.12 -22.47
N LEU A 207 20.54 15.84 -21.82
CA LEU A 207 20.39 17.29 -21.99
C LEU A 207 21.67 18.03 -21.60
N TYR A 208 22.28 17.70 -20.45
CA TYR A 208 23.55 18.27 -20.01
C TYR A 208 24.67 18.09 -21.04
N HIS A 209 24.83 16.86 -21.54
CA HIS A 209 25.87 16.54 -22.51
C HIS A 209 25.67 17.27 -23.85
N TRP A 210 24.41 17.35 -24.31
CA TRP A 210 24.08 18.06 -25.54
C TRP A 210 24.33 19.57 -25.43
N LEU A 211 23.98 20.17 -24.28
CA LEU A 211 24.27 21.58 -24.00
C LEU A 211 25.77 21.88 -23.87
N SER A 212 26.57 20.91 -23.45
CA SER A 212 28.01 21.06 -23.21
C SER A 212 28.90 20.87 -24.45
N THR A 213 28.34 20.45 -25.59
CA THR A 213 29.09 20.20 -26.83
C THR A 213 28.89 21.35 -27.81
N THR A 214 27.91 21.26 -28.71
CA THR A 214 27.53 22.32 -29.65
C THR A 214 26.01 22.42 -29.66
N PRO A 215 25.41 23.27 -28.81
CA PRO A 215 23.97 23.31 -28.66
C PRO A 215 23.28 23.91 -29.88
N ASP A 216 22.39 23.14 -30.48
CA ASP A 216 21.33 23.68 -31.35
C ASP A 216 20.10 23.93 -30.47
N PHE A 217 19.92 25.18 -30.05
CA PHE A 217 18.87 25.54 -29.10
C PHE A 217 17.45 25.30 -29.63
N GLU A 218 17.24 25.36 -30.95
CA GLU A 218 15.93 25.10 -31.55
C GLU A 218 15.60 23.61 -31.46
N GLN A 219 16.55 22.75 -31.83
CA GLN A 219 16.37 21.30 -31.71
C GLN A 219 16.20 20.86 -30.25
N ILE A 220 16.99 21.41 -29.33
CA ILE A 220 16.88 21.11 -27.90
C ILE A 220 15.52 21.55 -27.34
N HIS A 221 15.01 22.71 -27.76
CA HIS A 221 13.70 23.19 -27.34
C HIS A 221 12.57 22.28 -27.85
N ASN A 222 12.61 21.89 -29.13
CA ASN A 222 11.63 20.97 -29.70
C ASN A 222 11.68 19.58 -29.03
N TRP A 223 12.87 19.08 -28.74
CA TRP A 223 13.07 17.82 -28.01
C TRP A 223 12.51 17.90 -26.58
N TYR A 224 12.75 19.00 -25.86
CA TYR A 224 12.18 19.24 -24.54
C TYR A 224 10.64 19.23 -24.57
N LEU A 225 10.04 19.98 -25.51
CA LEU A 225 8.59 20.05 -25.65
C LEU A 225 7.98 18.70 -26.04
N GLY A 226 8.64 17.95 -26.92
CA GLY A 226 8.22 16.61 -27.30
C GLY A 226 8.12 15.67 -26.09
N TRP A 227 9.17 15.61 -25.28
CA TRP A 227 9.16 14.80 -24.05
C TRP A 227 8.13 15.28 -23.03
N LYS A 228 8.02 16.59 -22.81
CA LYS A 228 7.01 17.17 -21.91
C LYS A 228 5.60 16.82 -22.35
N GLY A 229 5.33 16.79 -23.66
CA GLY A 229 4.04 16.40 -24.24
C GLY A 229 3.68 14.93 -24.05
N LEU A 230 4.66 14.04 -23.87
CA LEU A 230 4.44 12.62 -23.61
C LEU A 230 4.13 12.32 -22.14
N ILE A 231 4.43 13.22 -21.21
CA ILE A 231 4.14 13.04 -19.79
C ILE A 231 2.64 13.31 -19.54
N PRO A 232 1.88 12.34 -18.98
CA PRO A 232 0.48 12.53 -18.66
C PRO A 232 0.24 13.67 -17.65
N GLN A 233 -0.93 14.31 -17.72
CA GLN A 233 -1.26 15.46 -16.88
C GLN A 233 -1.28 15.13 -15.39
N GLU A 234 -1.63 13.90 -15.04
CA GLU A 234 -1.65 13.39 -13.68
C GLU A 234 -0.25 13.38 -13.05
N LEU A 235 0.79 13.09 -13.85
CA LEU A 235 2.19 13.20 -13.43
C LEU A 235 2.65 14.66 -13.39
N LEU A 236 2.26 15.46 -14.37
CA LEU A 236 2.61 16.89 -14.42
C LEU A 236 2.00 17.70 -13.28
N ALA A 237 0.88 17.26 -12.70
CA ALA A 237 0.31 17.87 -11.50
C ALA A 237 1.24 17.74 -10.27
N ASN A 238 2.12 16.73 -10.25
CA ASN A 238 3.02 16.49 -9.13
C ASN A 238 4.17 17.52 -9.09
N GLU A 239 4.46 18.04 -7.90
CA GLU A 239 5.53 19.03 -7.69
C GLU A 239 6.92 18.50 -8.02
N ASN A 240 7.22 17.25 -7.69
CA ASN A 240 8.55 16.66 -7.94
C ASN A 240 8.81 16.53 -9.45
N ILE A 241 7.81 16.11 -10.22
CA ILE A 241 7.94 16.00 -11.69
C ILE A 241 8.14 17.38 -12.32
N ARG A 242 7.40 18.40 -11.86
CA ARG A 242 7.60 19.78 -12.31
C ARG A 242 8.98 20.32 -11.93
N ALA A 243 9.47 20.00 -10.74
CA ALA A 243 10.82 20.39 -10.31
C ALA A 243 11.89 19.80 -11.24
N GLN A 244 11.79 18.52 -11.62
CA GLN A 244 12.72 17.89 -12.56
C GLN A 244 12.71 18.56 -13.95
N LEU A 245 11.52 18.90 -14.47
CA LEU A 245 11.40 19.64 -15.73
C LEU A 245 11.98 21.06 -15.64
N ASN A 246 11.85 21.72 -14.49
CA ASN A 246 12.42 23.05 -14.26
C ASN A 246 13.94 23.02 -14.16
N ILE A 247 14.55 21.94 -13.66
CA ILE A 247 16.01 21.75 -13.69
C ILE A 247 16.49 21.77 -15.14
N GLY A 248 15.84 21.00 -16.03
CA GLY A 248 16.18 21.00 -17.46
C GLY A 248 16.03 22.37 -18.12
N LEU A 249 14.95 23.11 -17.81
CA LEU A 249 14.77 24.48 -18.32
C LEU A 249 15.85 25.45 -17.82
N ASN A 250 16.23 25.36 -16.55
CA ASN A 250 17.30 26.20 -15.99
C ASN A 250 18.64 25.91 -16.67
N MET A 251 18.94 24.63 -16.94
CA MET A 251 20.15 24.25 -17.68
C MET A 251 20.17 24.84 -19.10
N MET A 252 19.03 24.83 -19.79
CA MET A 252 18.89 25.45 -21.11
C MET A 252 19.08 26.97 -21.05
N SER A 253 18.50 27.64 -20.04
CA SER A 253 18.67 29.09 -19.84
C SER A 253 20.14 29.45 -19.59
N GLN A 254 20.81 28.73 -18.69
CA GLN A 254 22.23 28.96 -18.40
C GLN A 254 23.11 28.81 -19.63
N ALA A 255 22.87 27.76 -20.44
CA ALA A 255 23.60 27.54 -21.68
C ALA A 255 23.35 28.67 -22.70
N ALA A 256 22.11 29.16 -22.82
CA ALA A 256 21.76 30.26 -23.71
C ALA A 256 22.41 31.59 -23.28
N ASP A 257 22.55 31.81 -21.98
CA ASP A 257 23.23 32.97 -21.39
C ASP A 257 24.78 32.86 -21.45
N GLY A 258 25.31 31.78 -22.02
CA GLY A 258 26.76 31.52 -22.11
C GLY A 258 27.41 31.16 -20.77
N LEU A 259 26.60 30.87 -19.75
CA LEU A 259 27.08 30.44 -18.43
C LEU A 259 27.44 28.95 -18.46
N LYS A 260 28.37 28.56 -17.58
CA LYS A 260 28.72 27.16 -17.42
C LYS A 260 27.50 26.41 -16.87
N VAL A 261 26.99 25.43 -17.61
CA VAL A 261 25.83 24.64 -17.19
C VAL A 261 26.19 23.90 -15.91
N VAL A 262 25.48 24.19 -14.82
CA VAL A 262 25.62 23.45 -13.56
C VAL A 262 24.39 22.58 -13.42
N MET A 263 24.60 21.26 -13.45
CA MET A 263 23.56 20.34 -12.98
C MET A 263 23.50 20.51 -11.47
N MET A 264 22.50 21.25 -10.98
CA MET A 264 22.34 21.53 -9.55
C MET A 264 22.35 20.19 -8.82
N GLU A 265 23.45 19.92 -8.11
CA GLU A 265 23.73 18.61 -7.56
C GLU A 265 22.58 18.17 -6.66
N GLN A 266 22.15 16.93 -6.92
CA GLN A 266 21.21 16.14 -6.14
C GLN A 266 21.08 16.59 -4.67
N TRP A 267 19.93 17.18 -4.31
CA TRP A 267 19.58 17.47 -2.93
C TRP A 267 18.17 16.96 -2.63
N PRO A 268 17.89 16.26 -1.51
CA PRO A 268 18.65 15.20 -0.87
C PRO A 268 17.76 13.93 -0.73
N LEU A 269 17.75 13.04 -1.72
CA LEU A 269 17.06 11.75 -1.59
C LEU A 269 17.75 10.82 -0.58
N GLU A 270 19.06 10.98 -0.39
CA GLU A 270 19.81 10.34 0.70
C GLU A 270 19.26 10.73 2.08
N ALA A 271 18.76 11.96 2.26
CA ALA A 271 18.14 12.37 3.52
C ALA A 271 16.78 11.69 3.76
N HIS A 272 16.04 11.34 2.70
CA HIS A 272 14.82 10.53 2.83
C HIS A 272 15.12 9.04 3.03
N GLN A 273 16.15 8.50 2.36
CA GLN A 273 16.61 7.13 2.58
C GLN A 273 17.23 6.93 3.97
N GLN A 274 18.03 7.89 4.45
CA GLN A 274 18.55 7.88 5.82
C GLN A 274 17.45 8.04 6.86
N LYS A 275 16.41 8.86 6.60
CA LYS A 275 15.24 8.97 7.50
C LYS A 275 14.36 7.72 7.48
N ALA A 276 14.17 7.07 6.33
CA ALA A 276 13.41 5.83 6.20
C ALA A 276 14.17 4.64 6.81
N ALA A 277 15.45 4.47 6.47
CA ALA A 277 16.33 3.46 7.06
C ALA A 277 16.52 3.65 8.57
N ALA A 278 16.61 4.91 9.06
CA ALA A 278 16.62 5.18 10.50
C ALA A 278 15.26 4.95 11.18
N ALA A 279 14.15 5.00 10.44
CA ALA A 279 12.81 4.66 10.94
C ALA A 279 12.58 3.13 10.96
N GLU A 280 13.12 2.40 9.99
CA GLU A 280 13.13 0.93 9.92
C GLU A 280 14.09 0.31 10.94
N ALA A 281 15.31 0.84 11.07
CA ALA A 281 16.23 0.45 12.14
C ALA A 281 15.65 0.76 13.54
N ARG A 282 14.79 1.78 13.66
CA ARG A 282 14.04 2.06 14.91
C ARG A 282 12.90 1.08 15.17
N LYS A 283 12.37 0.39 14.15
CA LYS A 283 11.37 -0.67 14.31
C LYS A 283 12.03 -2.01 14.64
N GLU A 284 13.19 -2.31 14.05
CA GLU A 284 13.92 -3.56 14.28
C GLU A 284 14.80 -3.54 15.55
N GLY A 285 15.28 -2.38 15.98
CA GLY A 285 16.10 -2.21 17.19
C GLY A 285 15.36 -2.34 18.53
N ALA A 286 14.05 -2.64 18.53
CA ALA A 286 13.27 -2.89 19.75
C ALA A 286 13.47 -4.32 20.30
N ALA A 287 14.70 -4.84 20.22
CA ALA A 287 15.08 -6.06 20.92
C ALA A 287 15.18 -5.77 22.42
N LYS A 288 14.40 -6.50 23.22
CA LYS A 288 14.41 -6.46 24.70
C LYS A 288 15.82 -6.70 25.23
N LEU A 289 16.48 -5.65 25.72
CA LEU A 289 17.73 -5.75 26.46
C LEU A 289 17.43 -5.67 27.96
N THR A 290 17.90 -6.62 28.74
CA THR A 290 17.80 -6.59 30.21
C THR A 290 18.79 -5.58 30.81
N LEU A 291 18.53 -5.14 32.06
CA LEU A 291 19.34 -4.11 32.75
C LEU A 291 20.83 -4.52 32.87
N LYS A 292 21.10 -5.82 33.00
CA LYS A 292 22.47 -6.38 33.02
C LYS A 292 23.15 -6.29 31.64
N GLU A 293 22.42 -6.56 30.57
CA GLU A 293 22.92 -6.48 29.20
C GLU A 293 23.17 -5.02 28.78
N GLY A 294 22.32 -4.10 29.23
CA GLY A 294 22.53 -2.66 29.05
C GLY A 294 23.81 -2.16 29.72
N ALA A 295 24.07 -2.54 30.97
CA ALA A 295 25.31 -2.16 31.66
C ALA A 295 26.56 -2.75 30.99
N ALA A 296 26.51 -4.01 30.56
CA ALA A 296 27.61 -4.64 29.83
C ALA A 296 27.89 -3.98 28.48
N TYR A 297 26.84 -3.57 27.76
CA TYR A 297 26.96 -2.82 26.50
C TYR A 297 27.56 -1.42 26.72
N ALA A 298 27.22 -0.75 27.82
CA ALA A 298 27.81 0.53 28.23
C ALA A 298 29.33 0.41 28.39
N GLN A 299 29.75 -0.61 29.13
CA GLN A 299 31.14 -0.83 29.48
C GLN A 299 31.97 -1.23 28.25
N LYS A 300 31.39 -2.04 27.35
CA LYS A 300 32.02 -2.43 26.09
C LYS A 300 32.22 -1.25 25.13
N ASN A 301 31.26 -0.32 25.08
CA ASN A 301 31.27 0.81 24.14
C ASN A 301 31.71 2.14 24.77
N LYS A 302 32.22 2.12 26.02
CA LYS A 302 32.62 3.32 26.78
C LYS A 302 31.51 4.38 26.90
N LEU A 303 30.24 3.97 26.97
CA LEU A 303 29.09 4.86 27.11
C LEU A 303 28.72 5.04 28.59
N LEU A 304 28.25 6.23 28.97
CA LEU A 304 27.93 6.55 30.36
C LEU A 304 26.50 6.10 30.70
N PHE A 305 26.38 5.03 31.49
CA PHE A 305 25.09 4.54 31.99
C PHE A 305 24.80 5.10 33.38
N LYS A 306 23.85 6.05 33.49
CA LYS A 306 23.52 6.69 34.78
C LYS A 306 22.01 6.68 35.05
N PRO A 307 21.61 6.53 36.33
CA PRO A 307 20.22 6.74 36.74
C PRO A 307 19.86 8.21 36.52
N LYS A 308 18.67 8.49 35.97
CA LYS A 308 18.14 9.86 35.88
C LYS A 308 17.36 10.17 37.16
N PRO A 309 17.85 11.07 38.04
CA PRO A 309 17.18 11.39 39.30
C PRO A 309 15.79 11.99 39.03
N GLY A 310 14.78 11.60 39.80
CA GLY A 310 13.43 12.16 39.72
C GLY A 310 12.50 11.56 38.65
N ARG A 311 12.96 10.59 37.84
CA ARG A 311 12.09 9.86 36.92
C ARG A 311 11.92 8.40 37.35
N MET A 312 10.75 8.11 37.90
CA MET A 312 10.31 6.76 38.23
C MET A 312 9.16 6.35 37.30
N HIS A 313 9.14 5.10 36.87
CA HIS A 313 8.00 4.50 36.18
C HIS A 313 7.67 3.19 36.89
N ASN A 314 6.44 3.05 37.37
CA ASN A 314 5.99 1.93 38.21
C ASN A 314 6.96 1.62 39.38
N VAL A 315 7.36 2.67 40.13
CA VAL A 315 8.24 2.57 41.31
C VAL A 315 9.69 2.13 40.99
N GLN A 316 10.07 2.02 39.71
CA GLN A 316 11.42 1.67 39.28
C GLN A 316 12.17 2.86 38.69
N GLN A 317 13.46 2.94 39.01
CA GLN A 317 14.35 4.02 38.59
C GLN A 317 14.72 3.89 37.10
N ILE A 318 14.57 4.98 36.34
CA ILE A 318 14.90 4.99 34.92
C ILE A 318 16.40 5.30 34.73
N HIS A 319 17.07 4.46 33.94
CA HIS A 319 18.45 4.65 33.55
C HIS A 319 18.54 5.08 32.07
N GLY A 320 19.61 5.80 31.72
CA GLY A 320 19.83 6.25 30.34
C GLY A 320 21.32 6.25 29.98
N PHE A 321 21.57 6.31 28.68
CA PHE A 321 22.90 6.46 28.09
C PHE A 321 23.04 7.88 27.57
N ASP A 322 24.02 8.62 28.10
CA ASP A 322 24.43 9.99 27.76
C ASP A 322 23.28 11.02 27.66
N ASN A 323 22.32 10.88 26.73
CA ASN A 323 21.08 11.68 26.67
C ASN A 323 19.78 10.91 26.32
N ILE A 324 19.82 9.60 26.05
CA ILE A 324 18.66 8.81 25.63
C ILE A 324 18.01 8.14 26.86
N ALA A 325 16.69 8.31 27.03
CA ALA A 325 15.93 7.64 28.09
C ALA A 325 15.34 6.33 27.56
N LEU A 326 15.63 5.21 28.23
CA LEU A 326 14.98 3.92 27.98
C LEU A 326 13.80 3.79 28.95
N GLY A 327 12.58 3.75 28.41
CA GLY A 327 11.38 3.55 29.22
C GLY A 327 11.20 2.08 29.59
N GLY A 328 11.09 1.80 30.89
CA GLY A 328 10.50 0.58 31.46
C GLY A 328 11.24 -0.73 31.18
N LEU A 329 12.17 -1.11 32.05
CA LEU A 329 12.74 -2.46 32.08
C LEU A 329 11.99 -3.31 33.11
N SER A 330 10.99 -4.06 32.66
CA SER A 330 10.26 -5.00 33.53
C SER A 330 11.12 -6.23 33.87
N LYS A 331 11.17 -6.62 35.14
CA LYS A 331 11.37 -8.02 35.52
C LYS A 331 10.00 -8.69 35.44
N SER A 332 9.86 -9.66 34.54
CA SER A 332 8.64 -10.41 34.21
C SER A 332 7.76 -9.82 33.10
N ASN A 333 7.30 -10.72 32.23
CA ASN A 333 6.69 -10.50 30.94
C ASN A 333 5.51 -9.49 30.96
N GLY A 334 5.59 -8.44 30.14
CA GLY A 334 4.46 -7.52 29.91
C GLY A 334 4.78 -6.45 28.87
N VAL A 335 3.85 -6.22 27.95
CA VAL A 335 3.93 -5.37 26.75
C VAL A 335 3.88 -3.87 27.08
N CYS A 336 4.54 -3.01 26.31
CA CYS A 336 4.29 -1.56 26.30
C CYS A 336 4.31 -1.00 24.86
N GLN A 337 3.21 -0.38 24.45
CA GLN A 337 3.08 0.39 23.20
C GLN A 337 3.51 1.86 23.42
N LYS A 338 3.93 2.51 22.34
CA LYS A 338 4.55 3.85 22.34
C LYS A 338 3.51 4.97 22.41
N GLY A 339 3.54 5.76 23.49
CA GLY A 339 2.85 7.06 23.57
C GLY A 339 3.53 8.15 22.72
N ARG A 340 2.71 8.98 22.06
CA ARG A 340 3.15 10.10 21.20
C ARG A 340 3.97 11.14 21.99
N ARG A 341 4.92 11.81 21.31
CA ARG A 341 5.57 13.03 21.79
C ARG A 341 4.55 14.15 21.89
N MET A 342 4.48 14.82 23.05
CA MET A 342 3.99 16.19 23.16
C MET A 342 5.17 17.14 22.84
N ASP A 343 4.91 18.13 21.98
CA ASP A 343 5.85 19.17 21.57
C ASP A 343 5.90 20.28 22.65
N PRO A 344 7.08 20.67 23.17
CA PRO A 344 7.19 21.68 24.22
C PRO A 344 7.34 23.07 23.60
N SER A 345 6.23 23.68 23.18
CA SER A 345 6.20 25.10 22.83
C SER A 345 4.78 25.68 22.89
N ASN A 346 4.10 25.53 24.04
CA ASN A 346 3.09 26.52 24.45
C ASN A 346 2.79 26.42 25.96
N THR A 347 3.70 26.97 26.78
CA THR A 347 3.43 27.23 28.20
C THR A 347 4.02 28.59 28.56
N ARG A 348 3.21 29.64 28.39
CA ARG A 348 3.30 30.88 29.16
C ARG A 348 1.90 31.47 29.32
N HIS A 349 1.19 31.08 30.37
CA HIS A 349 0.72 32.01 31.41
C HIS A 349 0.07 31.19 32.55
N PHE A 350 0.73 31.26 33.71
CA PHE A 350 0.17 31.01 35.05
C PHE A 350 -0.97 32.03 35.28
N ALA A 351 -2.15 31.59 35.73
CA ALA A 351 -2.61 31.53 37.13
C ALA A 351 -3.18 32.88 37.64
N GLU A 352 -4.16 32.79 38.56
CA GLU A 352 -5.07 33.81 39.13
C GLU A 352 -6.48 33.64 38.53
N ASP A 353 -7.57 33.36 39.25
CA ASP A 353 -7.85 33.49 40.67
C ASP A 353 -8.93 32.50 41.14
N ALA A 354 -8.89 32.22 42.43
CA ALA A 354 -9.95 31.60 43.19
C ALA A 354 -11.16 32.54 43.34
N GLN A 355 -12.35 32.06 42.98
CA GLN A 355 -13.60 32.26 43.73
C GLN A 355 -14.68 31.29 43.26
#